data_AF-A0A949SRV2-F1
#
_entry.id   AF-A0A949SRV2-F1
#
_cell.length_a   1.000
_cell.length_b   1.000
_cell.length_c   1.000
_cell.angle_alpha   90.00
_cell.angle_beta   90.00
_cell.angle_gamma   90.00
#
_symmetry.space_group_name_H-M   'P 1'
#
loop_
_entity.id
_entity.type
_entity.pdbx_description
1 polymer ?
#
loop_
_entity_poly.entity_id
_entity_poly.type
_entity_poly.pdbx_seq_one_letter_code
_entity_poly.pdbx_strand_id
1 'polypeptide(L)'
;MKKLFTLLILLLVGAALVAALREHRRHKSLQQAWTALRFRDQEASLETARLRLSEDVRLRAERLKAGCQADVSEALAAEMELWRKQFHLGGQDRAERLAMQGLDEAGMRERIREALLDQAFLEQRSRPVGDSSVLAWHESHREHLRVPGLHRVSHIFLTAHDPRKPDRRSEIQAISERLSAGGSFAELAARHSEDARSRLHGGDLGWVGAARMPADVMAAVAQQTLGKPGGPVRSRLGWHVFLVQERRASRIPAPEEVRAEITALLDLRQRESGAAAFP
;
A
#
# COMPACT_ATOMS: atom_id res chain seq x y z
N MET A 1 -13.46 9.72 0.20
CA MET A 1 -14.24 8.73 0.99
C MET A 1 -13.58 8.33 2.30
N LYS A 2 -12.35 7.79 2.35
CA LYS A 2 -11.68 7.46 3.64
C LYS A 2 -11.24 8.65 4.51
N LYS A 3 -11.07 9.85 3.92
CA LYS A 3 -10.62 11.06 4.65
C LYS A 3 -11.75 11.85 5.36
N LEU A 4 -12.97 11.87 4.80
CA LEU A 4 -14.15 12.44 5.49
C LEU A 4 -14.46 11.66 6.78
N PHE A 5 -14.24 10.34 6.75
CA PHE A 5 -14.37 9.45 7.90
C PHE A 5 -13.51 9.90 9.09
N THR A 6 -12.29 10.39 8.84
CA THR A 6 -11.38 10.88 9.88
C THR A 6 -11.76 12.27 10.40
N LEU A 7 -12.25 13.14 9.50
CA LEU A 7 -12.68 14.51 9.84
C LEU A 7 -13.94 14.51 10.72
N LEU A 8 -14.89 13.61 10.41
CA LEU A 8 -16.12 13.41 11.18
C LEU A 8 -15.82 12.92 12.61
N ILE A 9 -14.87 11.99 12.77
CA ILE A 9 -14.44 11.47 14.07
C ILE A 9 -13.75 12.58 14.90
N LEU A 10 -12.88 13.39 14.28
CA LEU A 10 -12.24 14.54 14.95
C LEU A 10 -13.26 15.60 15.42
N LEU A 11 -14.28 15.87 14.60
CA LEU A 11 -15.37 16.79 14.90
C LEU A 11 -16.28 16.26 16.04
N LEU A 12 -16.49 14.95 16.15
CA LEU A 12 -17.25 14.32 17.26
C LEU A 12 -16.43 14.27 18.56
N VAL A 13 -15.11 14.07 18.48
CA VAL A 13 -14.20 14.04 19.65
C VAL A 13 -13.99 15.42 20.26
N GLY A 14 -13.93 16.48 19.44
CA GLY A 14 -13.78 17.86 19.93
C GLY A 14 -14.93 18.35 20.81
N ALA A 15 -16.17 17.97 20.49
CA ALA A 15 -17.35 18.36 21.27
C ALA A 15 -17.44 17.62 22.62
N ALA A 16 -17.08 16.33 22.63
CA ALA A 16 -17.05 15.52 23.85
C ALA A 16 -15.95 15.99 24.84
N LEU A 17 -14.81 16.48 24.34
CA LEU A 17 -13.73 17.02 25.18
C LEU A 17 -14.14 18.33 25.88
N VAL A 18 -14.88 19.20 25.19
CA VAL A 18 -15.37 20.47 25.74
C VAL A 18 -16.49 20.25 26.78
N ALA A 19 -17.35 19.24 26.57
CA ALA A 19 -18.38 18.85 27.53
C ALA A 19 -17.77 18.18 28.79
N ALA A 20 -16.80 17.28 28.62
CA ALA A 20 -16.14 16.60 29.72
C ALA A 20 -15.31 17.53 30.62
N LEU A 21 -14.80 18.64 30.08
CA LEU A 21 -14.07 19.66 30.84
C LEU A 21 -14.99 20.58 31.67
N ARG A 22 -16.29 20.63 31.37
CA ARG A 22 -17.27 21.42 32.13
C ARG A 22 -17.84 20.69 33.35
N GLU A 23 -17.88 19.37 33.32
CA GLU A 23 -18.59 18.56 34.32
C GLU A 23 -17.61 17.75 35.18
N HIS A 24 -16.87 18.49 36.00
CA HIS A 24 -15.92 17.91 36.94
C HIS A 24 -16.68 17.20 38.08
N ARG A 25 -17.05 15.91 37.92
CA ARG A 25 -17.35 15.00 39.05
C ARG A 25 -17.36 13.51 38.67
N ARG A 26 -16.38 12.80 39.27
CA ARG A 26 -16.33 11.35 39.63
C ARG A 26 -15.85 10.37 38.54
N HIS A 27 -14.53 10.15 38.58
CA HIS A 27 -13.76 9.18 37.80
C HIS A 27 -14.00 7.73 38.22
N LYS A 28 -14.50 6.91 37.28
CA LYS A 28 -14.12 5.50 37.05
C LYS A 28 -14.38 5.09 35.58
N SER A 29 -15.34 5.71 34.91
CA SER A 29 -15.65 5.53 33.48
C SER A 29 -14.63 6.19 32.54
N LEU A 30 -13.97 7.28 32.98
CA LEU A 30 -13.00 8.01 32.17
C LEU A 30 -11.74 7.18 31.86
N GLN A 31 -11.25 6.36 32.80
CA GLN A 31 -10.11 5.48 32.49
C GLN A 31 -10.46 4.42 31.46
N GLN A 32 -11.67 3.85 31.50
CA GLN A 32 -12.11 2.84 30.53
C GLN A 32 -12.40 3.46 29.15
N ALA A 33 -12.99 4.64 29.09
CA ALA A 33 -13.18 5.41 27.85
C ALA A 33 -11.84 5.87 27.25
N TRP A 34 -10.89 6.29 28.11
CA TRP A 34 -9.54 6.68 27.71
C TRP A 34 -8.68 5.50 27.27
N THR A 35 -8.92 4.30 27.82
CA THR A 35 -8.27 3.06 27.39
C THR A 35 -8.83 2.55 26.06
N ALA A 36 -10.13 2.74 25.79
CA ALA A 36 -10.76 2.40 24.52
C ALA A 36 -10.32 3.31 23.36
N LEU A 37 -9.97 4.57 23.65
CA LEU A 37 -9.33 5.49 22.69
C LEU A 37 -7.85 5.19 22.43
N ARG A 38 -7.22 4.31 23.23
CA ARG A 38 -5.77 4.12 23.26
C ARG A 38 -5.22 3.14 22.22
N PHE A 39 -6.07 2.53 21.39
CA PHE A 39 -5.60 1.52 20.42
C PHE A 39 -6.27 1.66 19.04
N ARG A 40 -5.80 2.64 18.26
CA ARG A 40 -5.40 2.47 16.85
C ARG A 40 -4.74 3.78 16.35
N ASP A 41 -3.43 3.73 16.20
CA ASP A 41 -2.50 4.80 15.78
C ASP A 41 -2.11 5.86 16.81
N GLN A 42 -1.18 5.47 17.70
CA GLN A 42 -0.31 6.39 18.42
C GLN A 42 0.70 7.01 17.44
N GLU A 43 0.39 8.18 16.86
CA GLU A 43 1.35 9.28 16.60
C GLU A 43 0.74 10.55 15.96
N ALA A 44 -0.57 10.80 16.09
CA ALA A 44 -1.03 12.18 15.96
C ALA A 44 -0.75 12.88 17.31
N SER A 45 0.41 13.53 17.44
CA SER A 45 0.72 14.32 18.63
C SER A 45 -0.37 15.39 18.85
N LEU A 46 -0.56 15.86 20.10
CA LEU A 46 -1.45 17.00 20.36
C LEU A 46 -1.11 18.21 19.46
N GLU A 47 0.16 18.32 19.08
CA GLU A 47 0.67 19.27 18.11
C GLU A 47 0.13 19.01 16.70
N THR A 48 0.14 17.76 16.20
CA THR A 48 -0.52 17.41 14.93
C THR A 48 -2.01 17.75 14.93
N ALA A 49 -2.71 17.45 16.03
CA ALA A 49 -4.13 17.78 16.17
C ALA A 49 -4.37 19.30 16.18
N ARG A 50 -3.52 20.05 16.89
CA ARG A 50 -3.55 21.51 16.93
C ARG A 50 -3.27 22.13 15.55
N LEU A 51 -2.27 21.62 14.84
CA LEU A 51 -1.93 22.06 13.49
C LEU A 51 -3.10 21.87 12.53
N ARG A 52 -3.70 20.68 12.49
CA ARG A 52 -4.87 20.40 11.66
C ARG A 52 -6.05 21.33 11.98
N LEU A 53 -6.34 21.53 13.27
CA LEU A 53 -7.41 22.43 13.67
C LEU A 53 -7.13 23.88 13.23
N SER A 54 -5.88 24.33 13.32
CA SER A 54 -5.49 25.66 12.86
C SER A 54 -5.58 25.81 11.33
N GLU A 55 -5.24 24.78 10.58
CA GLU A 55 -5.38 24.75 9.11
C GLU A 55 -6.84 24.77 8.68
N ASP A 56 -7.71 23.96 9.30
CA ASP A 56 -9.15 23.91 8.99
C ASP A 56 -9.83 25.25 9.28
N VAL A 57 -9.53 25.87 10.44
CA VAL A 57 -10.08 27.19 10.79
C VAL A 57 -9.62 28.25 9.79
N ARG A 58 -8.36 28.20 9.38
CA ARG A 58 -7.78 29.13 8.40
C ARG A 58 -8.44 28.98 7.03
N LEU A 59 -8.53 27.76 6.53
CA LEU A 59 -9.20 27.45 5.26
C LEU A 59 -10.63 27.99 5.24
N ARG A 60 -11.39 27.73 6.30
CA ARG A 60 -12.76 28.20 6.43
C ARG A 60 -12.85 29.72 6.46
N ALA A 61 -11.96 30.39 7.21
CA ALA A 61 -11.91 31.84 7.24
C ALA A 61 -11.64 32.43 5.85
N GLU A 62 -10.76 31.82 5.06
CA GLU A 62 -10.50 32.24 3.69
C GLU A 62 -11.67 31.99 2.75
N ARG A 63 -12.31 30.82 2.82
CA ARG A 63 -13.51 30.53 2.04
C ARG A 63 -14.60 31.57 2.29
N LEU A 64 -14.83 31.91 3.56
CA LEU A 64 -15.82 32.90 3.97
C LEU A 64 -15.46 34.30 3.44
N LYS A 65 -14.19 34.71 3.53
CA LYS A 65 -13.70 35.96 2.94
C LYS A 65 -13.89 36.01 1.42
N ALA A 66 -13.64 34.87 0.75
CA ALA A 66 -13.80 34.74 -0.70
C ALA A 66 -15.27 34.63 -1.15
N GLY A 67 -16.22 34.46 -0.22
CA GLY A 67 -17.64 34.36 -0.53
C GLY A 67 -18.00 33.15 -1.39
N CYS A 68 -17.31 32.00 -1.22
CA CYS A 68 -17.56 30.81 -2.02
C CYS A 68 -18.99 30.28 -1.82
N GLN A 69 -19.75 30.13 -2.91
CA GLN A 69 -21.13 29.63 -2.93
C GLN A 69 -21.29 28.36 -3.78
N ALA A 70 -20.38 27.40 -3.63
CA ALA A 70 -20.49 26.14 -4.35
C ALA A 70 -21.83 25.42 -4.01
N ASP A 71 -22.49 24.87 -5.02
CA ASP A 71 -23.67 24.02 -4.79
C ASP A 71 -23.22 22.65 -4.29
N VAL A 72 -23.48 22.40 -3.00
CA VAL A 72 -23.17 21.14 -2.31
C VAL A 72 -24.44 20.35 -1.97
N SER A 73 -25.60 20.71 -2.54
CA SER A 73 -26.91 20.14 -2.16
C SER A 73 -26.98 18.62 -2.33
N GLU A 74 -26.53 18.11 -3.47
CA GLU A 74 -26.48 16.68 -3.76
C GLU A 74 -25.48 15.94 -2.86
N ALA A 75 -24.26 16.46 -2.74
CA ALA A 75 -23.22 15.89 -1.87
C ALA A 75 -23.65 15.87 -0.40
N LEU A 76 -24.32 16.93 0.07
CA LEU A 76 -24.86 17.02 1.42
C LEU A 76 -25.95 15.96 1.66
N ALA A 77 -26.85 15.75 0.70
CA ALA A 77 -27.87 14.72 0.80
C ALA A 77 -27.25 13.31 0.89
N ALA A 78 -26.26 13.02 0.05
CA ALA A 78 -25.55 11.74 0.04
C ALA A 78 -24.77 11.50 1.34
N GLU A 79 -24.02 12.50 1.83
CA GLU A 79 -23.23 12.39 3.05
C GLU A 79 -24.11 12.28 4.29
N MET A 80 -25.23 13.02 4.34
CA MET A 80 -26.23 12.85 5.39
C MET A 80 -26.80 11.43 5.42
N GLU A 81 -27.07 10.83 4.27
CA GLU A 81 -27.58 9.46 4.20
C GLU A 81 -26.54 8.44 4.66
N LEU A 82 -25.27 8.60 4.26
CA LEU A 82 -24.16 7.78 4.74
C LEU A 82 -23.98 7.90 6.26
N TRP A 83 -23.97 9.14 6.76
CA TRP A 83 -23.87 9.43 8.19
C TRP A 83 -25.00 8.76 8.98
N ARG A 84 -26.26 8.84 8.50
CA ARG A 84 -27.40 8.16 9.15
C ARG A 84 -27.25 6.65 9.20
N LYS A 85 -26.71 6.03 8.14
CA LYS A 85 -26.49 4.56 8.05
C LYS A 85 -25.33 4.07 8.91
N GLN A 86 -24.32 4.93 9.13
CA GLN A 86 -23.13 4.58 9.89
C GLN A 86 -23.40 4.36 11.38
N PHE A 87 -24.44 5.00 11.92
CA PHE A 87 -24.96 4.67 13.24
C PHE A 87 -25.95 3.50 13.08
N HIS A 88 -25.53 2.29 13.47
CA HIS A 88 -26.39 1.10 13.56
C HIS A 88 -27.46 1.20 14.67
N LEU A 89 -27.90 2.41 15.01
CA LEU A 89 -28.78 2.72 16.12
C LEU A 89 -30.02 3.43 15.58
N GLY A 90 -31.17 3.17 16.20
CA GLY A 90 -32.44 3.78 15.84
C GLY A 90 -32.43 5.31 16.03
N GLY A 91 -33.46 6.00 15.53
CA GLY A 91 -33.53 7.46 15.53
C GLY A 91 -33.38 8.13 16.91
N GLN A 92 -33.86 7.48 17.98
CA GLN A 92 -33.78 8.01 19.36
C GLN A 92 -32.35 7.99 19.91
N ASP A 93 -31.64 6.86 19.82
CA ASP A 93 -30.24 6.73 20.24
C ASP A 93 -29.30 7.70 19.51
N ARG A 94 -29.59 7.99 18.23
CA ARG A 94 -28.83 8.98 17.44
C ARG A 94 -29.04 10.40 17.98
N ALA A 95 -30.29 10.76 18.27
CA ALA A 95 -30.63 12.08 18.81
C ALA A 95 -30.01 12.29 20.20
N GLU A 96 -30.07 11.29 21.07
CA GLU A 96 -29.45 11.35 22.41
C GLU A 96 -27.93 11.54 22.32
N ARG A 97 -27.25 10.80 21.44
CA ARG A 97 -25.80 10.94 21.25
C ARG A 97 -25.38 12.30 20.70
N LEU A 98 -26.15 12.85 19.77
CA LEU A 98 -25.93 14.21 19.29
C LEU A 98 -26.15 15.23 20.42
N ALA A 99 -27.20 15.05 21.22
CA ALA A 99 -27.52 15.94 22.34
C ALA A 99 -26.41 15.92 23.42
N MET A 100 -25.79 14.76 23.69
CA MET A 100 -24.61 14.66 24.55
C MET A 100 -23.41 15.50 24.07
N GLN A 101 -23.35 15.80 22.77
CA GLN A 101 -22.34 16.65 22.15
C GLN A 101 -22.82 18.09 21.95
N GLY A 102 -24.01 18.43 22.45
CA GLY A 102 -24.64 19.74 22.25
C GLY A 102 -25.07 20.00 20.81
N LEU A 103 -25.32 18.94 20.04
CA LEU A 103 -25.74 19.01 18.64
C LEU A 103 -27.10 18.35 18.46
N ASP A 104 -27.79 18.74 17.38
CA ASP A 104 -28.95 18.04 16.85
C ASP A 104 -28.67 17.67 15.37
N GLU A 105 -29.66 17.07 14.70
CA GLU A 105 -29.50 16.67 13.30
C GLU A 105 -29.31 17.88 12.38
N ALA A 106 -29.92 19.02 12.70
CA ALA A 106 -29.75 20.26 11.96
C ALA A 106 -28.31 20.81 12.09
N GLY A 107 -27.77 20.83 13.31
CA GLY A 107 -26.40 21.21 13.59
C GLY A 107 -25.40 20.28 12.92
N MET A 108 -25.66 18.97 12.91
CA MET A 108 -24.82 18.02 12.19
C MET A 108 -24.85 18.26 10.67
N ARG A 109 -26.04 18.48 10.11
CA ARG A 109 -26.22 18.82 8.70
C ARG A 109 -25.42 20.07 8.34
N GLU A 110 -25.43 21.10 9.18
CA GLU A 110 -24.68 22.33 8.94
C GLU A 110 -23.16 22.11 9.00
N ARG A 111 -22.67 21.26 9.93
CA ARG A 111 -21.24 20.89 9.97
C ARG A 111 -20.80 20.18 8.71
N ILE A 112 -21.60 19.22 8.21
CA ILE A 112 -21.31 18.51 6.96
C ILE A 112 -21.34 19.47 5.79
N ARG A 113 -22.36 20.34 5.70
CA ARG A 113 -22.47 21.37 4.66
C ARG A 113 -21.20 22.21 4.58
N GLU A 114 -20.74 22.70 5.71
CA GLU A 114 -19.60 23.60 5.73
C GLU A 114 -18.28 22.89 5.43
N ALA A 115 -18.12 21.63 5.84
CA ALA A 115 -16.96 20.82 5.44
C ALA A 115 -16.95 20.55 3.93
N LEU A 116 -18.12 20.33 3.31
CA LEU A 116 -18.25 20.18 1.86
C LEU A 116 -17.92 21.47 1.12
N LEU A 117 -18.32 22.63 1.67
CA LEU A 117 -17.97 23.93 1.11
C LEU A 117 -16.46 24.21 1.21
N ASP A 118 -15.83 23.88 2.35
CA ASP A 118 -14.38 23.99 2.53
C ASP A 118 -13.64 23.10 1.51
N GLN A 119 -14.11 21.87 1.29
CA GLN A 119 -13.57 20.98 0.26
C GLN A 119 -13.74 21.54 -1.15
N ALA A 120 -14.93 22.01 -1.52
CA ALA A 120 -15.19 22.58 -2.83
C ALA A 120 -14.31 23.82 -3.09
N PHE A 121 -14.07 24.64 -2.05
CA PHE A 121 -13.18 25.79 -2.13
C PHE A 121 -11.72 25.39 -2.37
N LEU A 122 -11.24 24.33 -1.72
CA LEU A 122 -9.91 23.77 -2.01
C LEU A 122 -9.82 23.24 -3.44
N GLU A 123 -10.83 22.50 -3.90
CA GLU A 123 -10.86 21.90 -5.23
C GLU A 123 -10.84 22.97 -6.33
N GLN A 124 -11.61 24.05 -6.17
CA GLN A 124 -11.62 25.18 -7.10
C GLN A 124 -10.24 25.86 -7.24
N ARG A 125 -9.44 25.86 -6.17
CA ARG A 125 -8.09 26.47 -6.14
C ARG A 125 -6.99 25.48 -6.51
N SER A 126 -7.24 24.18 -6.37
CA SER A 126 -6.32 23.15 -6.80
C SER A 126 -6.25 23.14 -8.33
N ARG A 127 -5.07 23.45 -8.89
CA ARG A 127 -4.82 23.20 -10.31
C ARG A 127 -4.80 21.69 -10.52
N PRO A 128 -5.54 21.14 -11.51
CA PRO A 128 -5.41 19.73 -11.86
C PRO A 128 -3.95 19.39 -12.15
N VAL A 129 -3.51 18.22 -11.71
CA VAL A 129 -2.16 17.72 -12.03
C VAL A 129 -2.08 17.56 -13.55
N GLY A 130 -1.29 18.41 -14.20
CA GLY A 130 -1.08 18.36 -15.64
C GLY A 130 -0.22 17.17 -16.05
N ASP A 131 -0.36 16.75 -17.31
CA ASP A 131 0.45 15.67 -17.89
C ASP A 131 1.95 15.90 -17.76
N SER A 132 2.40 17.15 -17.88
CA SER A 132 3.81 17.52 -17.70
C SER A 132 4.33 17.20 -16.31
N SER A 133 3.51 17.34 -15.27
CA SER A 133 3.87 16.99 -13.89
C SER A 133 3.99 15.49 -13.70
N VAL A 134 3.10 14.71 -14.31
CA VAL A 134 3.17 13.23 -14.30
C VAL A 134 4.44 12.75 -14.98
N LEU A 135 4.75 13.28 -16.17
CA LEU A 135 5.95 12.93 -16.92
C LEU A 135 7.22 13.33 -16.17
N ALA A 136 7.29 14.53 -15.61
CA ALA A 136 8.43 14.99 -14.84
C ALA A 136 8.66 14.13 -13.57
N TRP A 137 7.57 13.73 -12.90
CA TRP A 137 7.67 12.86 -11.74
C TRP A 137 8.14 11.46 -12.15
N HIS A 138 7.57 10.89 -13.22
CA HIS A 138 7.99 9.58 -13.75
C HIS A 138 9.50 9.58 -14.07
N GLU A 139 9.98 10.58 -14.80
CA GLU A 139 11.39 10.67 -15.21
C GLU A 139 12.33 10.79 -14.01
N SER A 140 11.96 11.59 -13.00
CA SER A 140 12.77 11.74 -11.78
C SER A 140 12.74 10.51 -10.85
N HIS A 141 11.78 9.59 -11.03
CA HIS A 141 11.60 8.42 -10.16
C HIS A 141 11.74 7.08 -10.89
N ARG A 142 12.30 7.07 -12.10
CA ARG A 142 12.44 5.88 -12.96
C ARG A 142 13.00 4.64 -12.27
N GLU A 143 14.06 4.80 -11.49
CA GLU A 143 14.68 3.66 -10.80
C GLU A 143 13.78 3.07 -9.70
N HIS A 144 13.00 3.90 -9.03
CA HIS A 144 12.03 3.42 -8.02
C HIS A 144 10.84 2.70 -8.66
N LEU A 145 10.50 3.08 -9.90
CA LEU A 145 9.45 2.44 -10.69
C LEU A 145 9.93 1.15 -11.37
N ARG A 146 11.22 0.82 -11.30
CA ARG A 146 11.79 -0.34 -11.97
C ARG A 146 11.17 -1.63 -11.43
N VAL A 147 10.47 -2.33 -12.31
CA VAL A 147 10.00 -3.68 -12.04
C VAL A 147 11.18 -4.64 -12.29
N PRO A 148 11.59 -5.44 -11.29
CA PRO A 148 12.69 -6.38 -11.45
C PRO A 148 12.31 -7.48 -12.45
N GLY A 149 13.31 -7.96 -13.19
CA GLY A 149 13.10 -9.07 -14.12
C GLY A 149 12.78 -10.36 -13.37
N LEU A 150 11.93 -11.19 -13.99
CA LEU A 150 11.51 -12.49 -13.46
C LEU A 150 11.84 -13.59 -14.47
N HIS A 151 12.17 -14.77 -13.97
CA HIS A 151 12.50 -15.95 -14.75
C HIS A 151 11.61 -17.10 -14.28
N ARG A 152 11.00 -17.84 -15.20
CA ARG A 152 10.37 -19.12 -14.88
C ARG A 152 11.44 -20.19 -14.98
N VAL A 153 11.74 -20.83 -13.85
CA VAL A 153 12.91 -21.70 -13.72
C VAL A 153 12.51 -23.01 -13.08
N SER A 154 13.06 -24.10 -13.61
CA SER A 154 13.14 -25.39 -12.92
C SER A 154 14.58 -25.72 -12.58
N HIS A 155 14.80 -26.48 -11.51
CA HIS A 155 16.13 -26.87 -11.08
C HIS A 155 16.24 -28.33 -10.61
N ILE A 156 17.45 -28.87 -10.73
CA ILE A 156 17.88 -30.10 -10.06
C ILE A 156 18.99 -29.70 -9.10
N PHE A 157 18.79 -29.95 -7.81
CA PHE A 157 19.70 -29.51 -6.76
C PHE A 157 20.33 -30.70 -6.04
N LEU A 158 21.64 -30.68 -5.83
CA LEU A 158 22.38 -31.62 -4.98
C LEU A 158 23.10 -30.85 -3.86
N THR A 159 22.84 -31.19 -2.60
CA THR A 159 23.41 -30.47 -1.45
C THR A 159 24.91 -30.71 -1.31
N ALA A 160 25.66 -29.68 -0.91
CA ALA A 160 27.06 -29.81 -0.50
C ALA A 160 27.21 -29.93 1.04
N HIS A 161 26.11 -29.95 1.78
CA HIS A 161 26.12 -29.96 3.25
C HIS A 161 26.01 -31.37 3.85
N ASP A 162 25.89 -32.41 3.04
CA ASP A 162 25.92 -33.79 3.51
C ASP A 162 27.39 -34.26 3.59
N PRO A 163 27.98 -34.41 4.80
CA PRO A 163 29.37 -34.85 4.96
C PRO A 163 29.61 -36.26 4.42
N ARG A 164 28.55 -37.05 4.17
CA ARG A 164 28.65 -38.38 3.55
C ARG A 164 28.84 -38.30 2.03
N LYS A 165 28.67 -37.12 1.43
CA LYS A 165 28.72 -36.89 -0.02
C LYS A 165 29.56 -35.64 -0.38
N PRO A 166 30.86 -35.61 -0.07
CA PRO A 166 31.66 -34.38 -0.07
C PRO A 166 31.96 -33.79 -1.46
N ASP A 167 31.76 -34.55 -2.56
CA ASP A 167 31.82 -34.02 -3.91
C ASP A 167 30.63 -34.51 -4.76
N ARG A 168 29.72 -33.59 -5.10
CA ARG A 168 28.56 -33.87 -5.98
C ARG A 168 28.81 -33.43 -7.42
N ARG A 169 30.01 -32.95 -7.76
CA ARG A 169 30.32 -32.40 -9.08
C ARG A 169 30.16 -33.45 -10.18
N SER A 170 30.70 -34.65 -9.98
CA SER A 170 30.57 -35.75 -10.94
C SER A 170 29.12 -36.18 -11.14
N GLU A 171 28.33 -36.22 -10.07
CA GLU A 171 26.93 -36.59 -10.14
C GLU A 171 26.08 -35.55 -10.89
N ILE A 172 26.24 -34.27 -10.57
CA ILE A 172 25.52 -33.21 -11.29
C ILE A 172 25.96 -33.13 -12.76
N GLN A 173 27.24 -33.40 -13.05
CA GLN A 173 27.77 -33.45 -14.41
C GLN A 173 27.11 -34.57 -15.22
N ALA A 174 26.98 -35.77 -14.65
CA ALA A 174 26.29 -36.90 -15.30
C ALA A 174 24.81 -36.60 -15.54
N ILE A 175 24.15 -35.88 -14.62
CA ILE A 175 22.76 -35.42 -14.83
C ILE A 175 22.70 -34.41 -15.97
N SER A 176 23.61 -33.44 -16.01
CA SER A 176 23.69 -32.44 -17.09
C SER A 176 23.94 -33.08 -18.46
N GLU A 177 24.77 -34.12 -18.54
CA GLU A 177 25.03 -34.85 -19.78
C GLU A 177 23.79 -35.60 -20.28
N ARG A 178 23.05 -36.25 -19.37
CA ARG A 178 21.77 -36.91 -19.70
C ARG A 178 20.73 -35.91 -20.21
N LEU A 179 20.69 -34.72 -19.61
CA LEU A 179 19.81 -33.63 -20.05
C LEU A 179 20.18 -33.13 -21.45
N SER A 180 21.49 -32.95 -21.72
CA SER A 180 21.99 -32.58 -23.04
C SER A 180 21.71 -33.65 -24.10
N ALA A 181 21.64 -34.93 -23.71
CA ALA A 181 21.26 -36.05 -24.57
C ALA A 181 19.74 -36.19 -24.80
N GLY A 182 18.92 -35.25 -24.32
CA GLY A 182 17.47 -35.25 -24.52
C GLY A 182 16.65 -35.93 -23.40
N GLY A 183 17.28 -36.22 -22.26
CA GLY A 183 16.58 -36.75 -21.09
C GLY A 183 15.54 -35.77 -20.52
N SER A 184 14.45 -36.31 -19.97
CA SER A 184 13.38 -35.51 -19.36
C SER A 184 13.88 -34.81 -18.08
N PHE A 185 13.79 -33.47 -18.07
CA PHE A 185 14.16 -32.67 -16.90
C PHE A 185 13.32 -33.02 -15.68
N ALA A 186 12.00 -33.17 -15.87
CA ALA A 186 11.09 -33.47 -14.78
C ALA A 186 11.37 -34.83 -14.13
N GLU A 187 11.69 -35.85 -14.93
CA GLU A 187 12.00 -37.17 -14.39
C GLU A 187 13.37 -37.21 -13.68
N LEU A 188 14.38 -36.54 -14.24
CA LEU A 188 15.68 -36.44 -13.61
C LEU A 188 15.61 -35.61 -12.32
N ALA A 189 14.79 -34.55 -12.30
CA ALA A 189 14.50 -33.80 -11.09
C ALA A 189 13.86 -34.70 -10.04
N ALA A 190 12.78 -35.42 -10.39
CA ALA A 190 12.08 -36.33 -9.48
C ALA A 190 13.00 -37.40 -8.87
N ARG A 191 13.93 -37.94 -9.67
CA ARG A 191 14.85 -39.00 -9.25
C ARG A 191 16.05 -38.50 -8.45
N HIS A 192 16.65 -37.38 -8.84
CA HIS A 192 17.97 -36.97 -8.34
C HIS A 192 17.96 -35.70 -7.49
N SER A 193 16.98 -34.81 -7.66
CA SER A 193 16.96 -33.56 -6.90
C SER A 193 16.81 -33.84 -5.40
N GLU A 194 17.52 -33.07 -4.59
CA GLU A 194 17.44 -33.09 -3.13
C GLU A 194 16.59 -31.92 -2.60
N ASP A 195 16.05 -31.07 -3.48
CA ASP A 195 15.03 -30.09 -3.13
C ASP A 195 13.64 -30.75 -3.07
N ALA A 196 13.21 -31.11 -1.86
CA ALA A 196 11.95 -31.80 -1.63
C ALA A 196 10.70 -31.03 -2.13
N ARG A 197 10.75 -29.68 -2.19
CA ARG A 197 9.59 -28.86 -2.58
C ARG A 197 9.34 -28.91 -4.08
N SER A 198 10.41 -28.79 -4.88
CA SER A 198 10.28 -28.71 -6.34
C SER A 198 10.44 -30.07 -7.02
N ARG A 199 11.14 -31.02 -6.40
CA ARG A 199 11.42 -32.36 -6.95
C ARG A 199 10.18 -33.08 -7.48
N LEU A 200 9.09 -33.07 -6.72
CA LEU A 200 7.84 -33.75 -7.11
C LEU A 200 7.07 -33.00 -8.22
N HIS A 201 7.44 -31.75 -8.49
CA HIS A 201 6.87 -30.90 -9.54
C HIS A 201 7.87 -30.69 -10.68
N GLY A 202 8.68 -31.71 -10.97
CA GLY A 202 9.65 -31.68 -12.07
C GLY A 202 10.77 -30.65 -11.88
N GLY A 203 11.03 -30.22 -10.65
CA GLY A 203 12.02 -29.19 -10.33
C GLY A 203 11.50 -27.75 -10.43
N ASP A 204 10.20 -27.52 -10.64
CA ASP A 204 9.65 -26.17 -10.85
C ASP A 204 9.77 -25.26 -9.60
N LEU A 205 10.39 -24.09 -9.78
CA LEU A 205 10.53 -23.03 -8.77
C LEU A 205 9.53 -21.87 -9.00
N GLY A 206 8.79 -21.92 -10.10
CA GLY A 206 7.91 -20.85 -10.56
C GLY A 206 8.69 -19.62 -11.03
N TRP A 207 8.08 -18.44 -10.87
CA TRP A 207 8.73 -17.17 -11.17
C TRP A 207 9.68 -16.75 -10.05
N VAL A 208 10.95 -16.59 -10.40
CA VAL A 208 12.03 -16.19 -9.51
C VAL A 208 12.72 -14.94 -10.03
N GLY A 209 13.18 -14.10 -9.11
CA GLY A 209 13.93 -12.88 -9.40
C GLY A 209 15.02 -12.67 -8.35
N ALA A 210 15.72 -11.55 -8.44
CA ALA A 210 16.88 -11.23 -7.59
C ALA A 210 16.60 -11.29 -6.08
N ALA A 211 15.35 -11.11 -5.65
CA ALA A 211 14.97 -11.20 -4.23
C ALA A 211 14.89 -12.64 -3.69
N ARG A 212 14.73 -13.65 -4.55
CA ARG A 212 14.51 -15.06 -4.15
C ARG A 212 15.72 -15.97 -4.36
N MET A 213 16.75 -15.49 -5.05
CA MET A 213 17.93 -16.29 -5.40
C MET A 213 19.21 -15.48 -5.19
N PRO A 214 20.30 -16.12 -4.72
CA PRO A 214 21.61 -15.50 -4.64
C PRO A 214 22.09 -14.92 -5.99
N ALA A 215 22.84 -13.82 -5.94
CA ALA A 215 23.25 -13.07 -7.13
C ALA A 215 24.11 -13.88 -8.11
N ASP A 216 24.98 -14.75 -7.59
CA ASP A 216 25.81 -15.69 -8.36
C ASP A 216 24.96 -16.70 -9.14
N VAL A 217 23.92 -17.25 -8.51
CA VAL A 217 22.97 -18.17 -9.14
C VAL A 217 22.11 -17.44 -10.18
N MET A 218 21.62 -16.24 -9.83
CA MET A 218 20.81 -15.44 -10.74
C MET A 218 21.56 -15.02 -12.00
N ALA A 219 22.86 -14.76 -11.90
CA ALA A 219 23.69 -14.45 -13.07
C ALA A 219 23.74 -15.63 -14.04
N ALA A 220 23.90 -16.86 -13.54
CA ALA A 220 23.87 -18.06 -14.37
C ALA A 220 22.50 -18.28 -15.05
N VAL A 221 21.41 -18.12 -14.28
CA VAL A 221 20.02 -18.21 -14.80
C VAL A 221 19.76 -17.14 -15.88
N ALA A 222 20.26 -15.92 -15.70
CA ALA A 222 20.08 -14.82 -16.65
C ALA A 222 20.88 -15.01 -17.95
N GLN A 223 22.00 -15.73 -17.92
CA GLN A 223 22.82 -16.00 -19.11
C GLN A 223 22.39 -17.26 -19.87
N GLN A 224 21.60 -18.12 -19.25
CA GLN A 224 21.17 -19.38 -19.83
C GLN A 224 20.24 -19.17 -21.05
N THR A 225 20.36 -20.06 -22.04
CA THR A 225 19.47 -20.15 -23.20
C THR A 225 18.08 -20.64 -22.80
N LEU A 226 17.04 -19.96 -23.28
CA LEU A 226 15.65 -20.33 -23.01
C LEU A 226 15.32 -21.72 -23.57
N GLY A 227 14.55 -22.48 -22.79
CA GLY A 227 14.06 -23.81 -23.16
C GLY A 227 15.10 -24.92 -23.18
N LYS A 228 16.37 -24.63 -22.85
CA LYS A 228 17.44 -25.63 -22.82
C LYS A 228 18.01 -25.79 -21.40
N PRO A 229 18.27 -27.02 -20.93
CA PRO A 229 18.99 -27.23 -19.68
C PRO A 229 20.38 -26.58 -19.74
N GLY A 230 20.78 -25.96 -18.64
CA GLY A 230 22.10 -25.33 -18.49
C GLY A 230 23.16 -26.33 -18.02
N GLY A 231 24.41 -25.86 -17.93
CA GLY A 231 25.47 -26.62 -17.28
C GLY A 231 25.38 -26.56 -15.75
N PRO A 232 26.19 -27.35 -15.03
CA PRO A 232 26.23 -27.31 -13.57
C PRO A 232 26.68 -25.96 -13.02
N VAL A 233 25.94 -25.45 -12.04
CA VAL A 233 26.18 -24.20 -11.33
C VAL A 233 26.47 -24.51 -9.87
N ARG A 234 27.60 -24.04 -9.35
CA ARG A 234 27.95 -24.14 -7.93
C ARG A 234 27.42 -22.92 -7.18
N SER A 235 26.62 -23.13 -6.14
CA SER A 235 26.27 -22.09 -5.16
C SER A 235 26.78 -22.49 -3.78
N ARG A 236 26.62 -21.67 -2.74
CA ARG A 236 26.99 -22.05 -1.35
C ARG A 236 26.25 -23.31 -0.87
N LEU A 237 25.01 -23.50 -1.28
CA LEU A 237 24.15 -24.61 -0.82
C LEU A 237 24.52 -25.96 -1.45
N GLY A 238 25.09 -25.94 -2.65
CA GLY A 238 25.31 -27.17 -3.41
C GLY A 238 25.52 -26.91 -4.89
N TRP A 239 25.22 -27.94 -5.68
CA TRP A 239 25.27 -27.93 -7.12
C TRP A 239 23.87 -27.90 -7.71
N HIS A 240 23.70 -27.16 -8.80
CA HIS A 240 22.42 -26.94 -9.46
C HIS A 240 22.55 -27.17 -10.95
N VAL A 241 21.52 -27.70 -11.58
CA VAL A 241 21.29 -27.57 -13.02
C VAL A 241 19.95 -26.90 -13.20
N PHE A 242 19.91 -25.82 -13.97
CA PHE A 242 18.71 -25.04 -14.20
C PHE A 242 18.13 -25.30 -15.59
N LEU A 243 16.84 -25.09 -15.74
CA LEU A 243 16.13 -24.95 -17.00
C LEU A 243 15.31 -23.68 -16.92
N VAL A 244 15.59 -22.72 -17.80
CA VAL A 244 14.84 -21.46 -17.87
C VAL A 244 13.80 -21.57 -18.97
N GLN A 245 12.52 -21.66 -18.62
CA GLN A 245 11.44 -21.76 -19.60
C GLN A 245 11.06 -20.39 -20.18
N GLU A 246 10.94 -19.38 -19.32
CA GLU A 246 10.46 -18.05 -19.69
C GLU A 246 11.25 -16.95 -18.99
N ARG A 247 11.32 -15.77 -19.62
CA ARG A 247 11.98 -14.58 -19.06
C ARG A 247 11.13 -13.35 -19.27
N ARG A 248 10.94 -12.59 -18.19
CA ARG A 248 10.38 -11.24 -18.18
C ARG A 248 11.52 -10.29 -17.87
N ALA A 249 11.87 -9.43 -18.82
CA ALA A 249 12.95 -8.46 -18.64
C ALA A 249 12.58 -7.46 -17.53
N SER A 250 13.61 -6.95 -16.83
CA SER A 250 13.40 -5.77 -15.99
C SER A 250 13.00 -4.62 -16.88
N ARG A 251 11.98 -3.88 -16.46
CA ARG A 251 11.47 -2.72 -17.20
C ARG A 251 11.05 -1.63 -16.24
N ILE A 252 11.08 -0.40 -16.74
CA ILE A 252 10.39 0.72 -16.11
C ILE A 252 9.04 0.83 -16.82
N PRO A 253 7.90 0.73 -16.11
CA PRO A 253 6.58 0.92 -16.70
C PRO A 253 6.51 2.26 -17.44
N ALA A 254 5.80 2.32 -18.55
CA ALA A 254 5.58 3.58 -19.26
C ALA A 254 4.76 4.55 -18.39
N PRO A 255 4.89 5.88 -18.58
CA PRO A 255 4.12 6.86 -17.81
C PRO A 255 2.62 6.61 -17.83
N GLU A 256 2.09 6.10 -18.94
CA GLU A 256 0.68 5.75 -19.10
C GLU A 256 0.24 4.61 -18.19
N GLU A 257 1.12 3.62 -17.96
CA GLU A 257 0.84 2.45 -17.11
C GLU A 257 0.73 2.82 -15.63
N VAL A 258 1.40 3.90 -15.19
CA VAL A 258 1.45 4.35 -13.79
C VAL A 258 0.84 5.74 -13.59
N ARG A 259 0.16 6.27 -14.61
CA ARG A 259 -0.37 7.63 -14.64
C ARG A 259 -1.33 7.88 -13.48
N ALA A 260 -2.27 6.96 -13.26
CA ALA A 260 -3.30 7.11 -12.24
C ALA A 260 -2.70 7.20 -10.83
N GLU A 261 -1.71 6.36 -10.53
CA GLU A 261 -1.01 6.33 -9.26
C GLU A 261 -0.18 7.60 -9.05
N ILE A 262 0.56 8.04 -10.07
CA ILE A 262 1.36 9.27 -10.00
C ILE A 262 0.45 10.49 -9.82
N THR A 263 -0.63 10.60 -10.60
CA THR A 263 -1.61 11.69 -10.48
C THR A 263 -2.21 11.74 -9.08
N ALA A 264 -2.63 10.59 -8.52
CA ALA A 264 -3.18 10.53 -7.17
C ALA A 264 -2.16 10.96 -6.10
N LEU A 265 -0.89 10.56 -6.25
CA LEU A 265 0.19 10.95 -5.35
C LEU A 265 0.50 12.46 -5.43
N LEU A 266 0.54 13.02 -6.63
CA LEU A 266 0.78 14.45 -6.85
C LEU A 266 -0.38 15.31 -6.34
N ASP A 267 -1.61 14.88 -6.57
CA ASP A 267 -2.81 15.55 -6.07
C ASP A 267 -2.84 15.54 -4.53
N LEU A 268 -2.53 14.40 -3.90
CA LEU A 268 -2.38 14.31 -2.45
C LEU A 268 -1.36 15.33 -1.92
N ARG A 269 -0.17 15.37 -2.54
CA ARG A 269 0.91 16.29 -2.14
C ARG A 269 0.51 17.75 -2.32
N GLN A 270 -0.17 18.07 -3.42
CA GLN A 270 -0.63 19.44 -3.71
C GLN A 270 -1.69 19.91 -2.71
N ARG A 271 -2.59 19.03 -2.26
CA ARG A 271 -3.57 19.34 -1.21
C ARG A 271 -2.90 19.59 0.13
N GLU A 272 -1.91 18.77 0.50
CA GLU A 272 -1.13 18.96 1.73
C GLU A 272 -0.32 20.26 1.68
N SER A 273 0.34 20.56 0.55
CA SER A 273 1.05 21.84 0.39
C SER A 273 0.11 23.04 0.30
N GLY A 274 -1.06 22.91 -0.33
CA GLY A 274 -2.07 23.97 -0.39
C GLY A 274 -2.68 24.30 0.98
N ALA A 275 -2.88 23.28 1.82
CA ALA A 275 -3.28 23.47 3.22
C ALA A 275 -2.19 24.18 4.05
N ALA A 276 -0.91 23.88 3.76
CA ALA A 276 0.23 24.52 4.42
C ALA A 276 0.52 25.96 3.90
N ALA A 277 0.27 26.24 2.62
CA ALA A 277 0.70 27.46 1.91
C ALA A 277 -0.16 28.70 2.12
N PHE A 278 -1.20 28.66 2.95
CA PHE A 278 -1.82 29.92 3.37
C PHE A 278 -0.81 30.67 4.29
N PRO A 279 -0.73 32.00 4.20
CA PRO A 279 0.13 32.80 5.09
C PRO A 279 -0.38 32.83 6.55
#